data_AF-A0A833E287-F1
#
_entry.id   AF-A0A833E287-F1
#
_cell.length_a   1.000
_cell.length_b   1.000
_cell.length_c   1.000
_cell.angle_alpha   90.00
_cell.angle_beta   90.00
_cell.angle_gamma   90.00
#
_symmetry.space_group_name_H-M   'P 1'
#
loop_
_entity.id
_entity.type
_entity.pdbx_description
1 polymer ?
#
loop_
_entity_poly.entity_id
_entity_poly.type
_entity_poly.pdbx_seq_one_letter_code
_entity_poly.pdbx_strand_id
1 'polypeptide(L)'
;MNEVVAGILIAILYGVGTFFAKIVSERDPFIQWIIVNIVGILLTLFIVVKDPQRLWQIQGKILVYGVISAVMVVLGSLLLYYALNKGRASIVVPLSSIGPAITTVLAVLFLGEHLSINQIIGIVLVILGVILISINS
;
A
#
# COMPACT_ATOMS: atom_id res chain seq x y z
N MET A 1 6.89 3.26 19.10
CA MET A 1 7.26 2.08 18.31
C MET A 1 8.37 2.48 17.36
N ASN A 2 9.46 1.71 17.24
CA ASN A 2 10.54 2.01 16.30
C ASN A 2 10.04 1.79 14.86
N GLU A 3 10.46 2.64 13.92
CA GLU A 3 10.10 2.59 12.50
C GLU A 3 10.41 1.24 11.86
N VAL A 4 11.55 0.63 12.24
CA VAL A 4 11.94 -0.70 11.76
C VAL A 4 10.93 -1.77 12.19
N VAL A 5 10.49 -1.73 13.45
CA VAL A 5 9.50 -2.67 13.98
C VAL A 5 8.15 -2.48 13.29
N ALA A 6 7.75 -1.22 13.07
CA ALA A 6 6.54 -0.90 12.33
C ALA A 6 6.61 -1.47 10.90
N GLY A 7 7.74 -1.29 10.20
CA GLY A 7 7.96 -1.82 8.86
C GLY A 7 7.84 -3.35 8.77
N ILE A 8 8.41 -4.07 9.74
CA ILE A 8 8.31 -5.54 9.80
C ILE A 8 6.85 -5.98 10.03
N LEU A 9 6.14 -5.32 10.95
CA LEU A 9 4.73 -5.62 11.20
C LEU A 9 3.87 -5.35 9.97
N ILE A 10 4.11 -4.24 9.26
CA ILE A 10 3.45 -3.94 7.99
C ILE A 10 3.69 -5.06 6.99
N ALA A 11 4.94 -5.50 6.81
CA ALA A 11 5.28 -6.56 5.87
C ALA A 11 4.56 -7.89 6.17
N ILE A 12 4.48 -8.28 7.46
CA ILE A 12 3.77 -9.49 7.88
C ILE A 12 2.27 -9.34 7.62
N LEU A 13 1.65 -8.25 8.07
CA LEU A 13 0.21 -8.02 7.94
C LEU A 13 -0.21 -7.93 6.48
N TYR A 14 0.55 -7.22 5.64
CA TYR A 14 0.29 -7.14 4.20
C TYR A 14 0.54 -8.48 3.50
N GLY A 15 1.61 -9.21 3.86
CA GLY A 15 1.90 -10.52 3.28
C GLY A 15 0.77 -11.54 3.54
N VAL A 16 0.34 -11.66 4.80
CA VAL A 16 -0.78 -12.53 5.17
C VAL A 16 -2.09 -12.03 4.55
N GLY A 17 -2.33 -10.72 4.59
CA GLY A 17 -3.53 -10.11 4.02
C GLY A 17 -3.66 -10.32 2.51
N THR A 18 -2.56 -10.19 1.76
CA THR A 18 -2.55 -10.40 0.31
C THR A 18 -2.75 -11.86 -0.08
N PHE A 19 -2.27 -12.81 0.74
CA PHE A 19 -2.59 -14.24 0.56
C PHE A 19 -4.11 -14.50 0.65
N PHE A 20 -4.78 -13.99 1.70
CA PHE A 20 -6.24 -14.12 1.79
C PHE A 20 -6.96 -13.33 0.70
N ALA A 21 -6.47 -12.15 0.35
CA ALA A 21 -7.03 -11.34 -0.73
C ALA A 21 -6.99 -12.08 -2.07
N LYS A 22 -5.93 -12.85 -2.34
CA LYS A 22 -5.83 -13.70 -3.54
C LYS A 22 -6.95 -14.75 -3.57
N ILE A 23 -7.19 -15.45 -2.46
CA ILE A 23 -8.26 -16.48 -2.37
C ILE A 23 -9.63 -15.89 -2.68
N VAL A 24 -9.95 -14.72 -2.11
CA VAL A 24 -11.24 -14.06 -2.36
C VAL A 24 -11.31 -13.52 -3.78
N SER A 25 -10.23 -12.88 -4.25
CA SER A 25 -10.17 -12.27 -5.58
C SER A 25 -10.26 -13.30 -6.70
N GLU A 26 -9.81 -14.55 -6.50
CA GLU A 26 -10.01 -15.62 -7.49
C GLU A 26 -11.48 -15.89 -7.79
N ARG A 27 -12.36 -15.72 -6.80
CA ARG A 27 -13.80 -15.82 -7.01
C ARG A 27 -14.37 -14.54 -7.59
N ASP A 28 -14.10 -13.42 -6.93
CA ASP A 28 -14.56 -12.11 -7.37
C ASP A 28 -13.68 -10.99 -6.78
N PRO A 29 -12.94 -10.25 -7.63
CA PRO A 29 -12.10 -9.14 -7.17
C PRO A 29 -12.91 -7.95 -6.63
N PHE A 30 -14.15 -7.74 -7.10
CA PHE A 30 -15.02 -6.68 -6.59
C PHE A 30 -15.53 -7.01 -5.19
N ILE A 31 -15.84 -8.29 -4.90
CA ILE A 31 -16.21 -8.71 -3.54
C ILE A 31 -15.05 -8.46 -2.57
N GLN A 32 -13.82 -8.82 -2.94
CA GLN A 32 -12.65 -8.53 -2.10
C GLN A 32 -12.50 -7.01 -1.86
N TRP A 33 -12.66 -6.20 -2.90
CA TRP A 33 -12.60 -4.76 -2.79
C TRP A 33 -13.69 -4.19 -1.86
N ILE A 34 -14.93 -4.68 -1.97
CA ILE A 34 -16.05 -4.28 -1.11
C ILE A 34 -15.77 -4.66 0.35
N ILE A 35 -15.33 -5.89 0.62
CA ILE A 35 -15.05 -6.37 1.99
C ILE A 35 -14.00 -5.48 2.67
N VAL A 36 -12.89 -5.19 1.99
CA VAL A 36 -11.82 -4.36 2.54
C VAL A 36 -12.30 -2.94 2.83
N ASN A 37 -13.13 -2.35 1.95
CA ASN A 37 -13.69 -1.02 2.18
C ASN A 37 -14.71 -1.01 3.32
N ILE A 38 -15.55 -2.04 3.46
CA ILE A 38 -16.48 -2.16 4.60
C ILE A 38 -15.70 -2.23 5.92
N VAL A 39 -14.67 -3.07 6.01
CA VAL A 39 -13.82 -3.17 7.21
C VAL A 39 -13.14 -1.82 7.50
N GLY A 40 -12.62 -1.15 6.46
CA GLY A 40 -12.03 0.18 6.59
C GLY A 40 -13.00 1.24 7.12
N ILE A 41 -14.24 1.26 6.61
CA ILE A 41 -15.30 2.16 7.09
C ILE A 41 -15.64 1.86 8.56
N LEU A 42 -15.81 0.60 8.93
CA LEU A 42 -16.11 0.23 10.33
C LEU A 42 -15.01 0.66 11.29
N LEU A 43 -13.75 0.45 10.93
CA LEU A 43 -12.60 0.92 11.71
C LEU A 43 -12.53 2.44 11.79
N THR A 44 -12.84 3.13 10.69
CA THR A 44 -12.89 4.59 10.63
C THR A 44 -13.97 5.14 11.55
N LEU A 45 -15.18 4.57 11.50
CA LEU A 45 -16.29 4.94 12.38
C LEU A 45 -15.92 4.73 13.85
N PHE A 46 -15.29 3.60 14.19
CA PHE A 46 -14.83 3.35 15.55
C PHE A 46 -13.84 4.43 16.04
N ILE A 47 -12.92 4.87 15.18
CA ILE A 47 -11.96 5.93 15.52
C ILE A 47 -12.68 7.28 15.70
N VAL A 48 -13.56 7.65 14.77
CA VAL A 48 -14.29 8.93 14.80
C VAL A 48 -15.25 9.02 15.99
N VAL A 49 -15.93 7.93 16.34
CA VAL A 49 -16.81 7.90 17.52
C VAL A 49 -16.03 8.11 18.81
N LYS A 50 -14.79 7.59 18.91
CA LYS A 50 -13.93 7.79 20.08
C LYS A 50 -13.32 9.20 20.16
N ASP A 51 -13.08 9.83 19.01
CA ASP A 51 -12.45 11.14 18.95
C ASP A 51 -13.00 11.96 17.76
N PRO A 52 -14.20 12.55 17.90
CA PRO A 52 -14.87 13.25 16.82
C PRO A 52 -14.18 14.56 16.45
N GLN A 53 -13.34 15.11 17.33
CA GLN A 53 -12.61 16.34 17.09
C GLN A 53 -11.56 16.21 15.98
N ARG A 54 -11.10 14.98 15.68
CA ARG A 54 -10.14 14.72 14.58
C ARG A 54 -10.61 15.20 13.22
N LEU A 55 -11.91 15.13 12.93
CA LEU A 55 -12.45 15.58 11.64
C LEU A 55 -12.35 17.10 11.47
N TRP A 56 -12.46 17.85 12.57
CA TRP A 56 -12.43 19.31 12.57
C TRP A 56 -11.02 19.88 12.42
N GLN A 57 -10.00 19.06 12.71
CA GLN A 57 -8.59 19.43 12.56
C GLN A 57 -8.10 19.33 11.11
N ILE A 58 -8.85 18.67 10.22
CA ILE A 58 -8.47 18.48 8.81
C ILE A 58 -8.91 19.72 8.01
N GLN A 59 -8.00 20.66 7.77
CA GLN A 59 -8.31 21.89 7.03
C GLN A 59 -7.25 22.22 5.97
N GLY A 60 -7.69 22.88 4.89
CA GLY A 60 -6.81 23.42 3.86
C GLY A 60 -6.16 22.34 2.96
N LYS A 61 -4.89 22.55 2.60
CA LYS A 61 -4.16 21.71 1.63
C LYS A 61 -4.03 20.25 2.05
N ILE A 62 -4.09 19.95 3.36
CA ILE A 62 -3.97 18.58 3.86
C ILE A 62 -5.15 17.71 3.43
N LEU A 63 -6.35 18.30 3.31
CA LEU A 63 -7.53 17.60 2.80
C LEU A 63 -7.33 17.22 1.33
N VAL A 64 -6.75 18.12 0.52
CA VAL A 64 -6.48 17.87 -0.89
C VAL A 64 -5.49 16.72 -1.06
N TYR A 65 -4.37 16.74 -0.33
CA TYR A 65 -3.41 15.62 -0.35
C TYR A 65 -4.03 14.31 0.14
N GLY A 66 -4.87 14.37 1.19
CA GLY A 66 -5.62 13.22 1.69
C GLY A 66 -6.57 12.63 0.65
N VAL A 67 -7.34 13.46 -0.06
CA VAL A 67 -8.26 13.02 -1.12
C VAL A 67 -7.49 12.42 -2.29
N ILE A 68 -6.42 13.07 -2.76
CA ILE A 68 -5.59 12.53 -3.85
C ILE A 68 -5.02 11.17 -3.44
N SER A 69 -4.46 11.06 -2.24
CA SER A 69 -3.95 9.80 -1.70
C SER A 69 -5.04 8.73 -1.66
N ALA A 70 -6.23 9.06 -1.13
CA ALA A 70 -7.35 8.12 -1.05
C ALA A 70 -7.77 7.61 -2.43
N VAL A 71 -7.91 8.48 -3.43
CA VAL A 71 -8.26 8.08 -4.80
C VAL A 71 -7.21 7.14 -5.37
N MET A 72 -5.92 7.48 -5.24
CA MET A 72 -4.83 6.63 -5.76
C MET A 72 -4.78 5.27 -5.07
N VAL A 73 -4.93 5.22 -3.74
CA VAL A 73 -4.90 3.98 -2.96
C VAL A 73 -6.12 3.10 -3.26
N VAL A 74 -7.32 3.70 -3.34
CA VAL A 74 -8.55 2.96 -3.62
C VAL A 74 -8.52 2.37 -5.04
N LEU A 75 -8.14 3.16 -6.05
CA LEU A 75 -7.99 2.68 -7.42
C LEU A 75 -6.87 1.63 -7.53
N GLY A 76 -5.73 1.87 -6.89
CA GLY A 76 -4.61 0.93 -6.85
C GLY A 76 -5.00 -0.42 -6.24
N SER A 77 -5.77 -0.41 -5.14
CA SER A 77 -6.25 -1.64 -4.50
C SER A 77 -7.22 -2.42 -5.42
N LEU A 78 -8.09 -1.73 -6.14
CA LEU A 78 -9.00 -2.36 -7.10
C LEU A 78 -8.22 -3.04 -8.24
N LEU A 79 -7.23 -2.34 -8.80
CA LEU A 79 -6.35 -2.88 -9.83
C LEU A 79 -5.52 -4.07 -9.30
N LEU A 80 -5.04 -4.00 -8.06
CA LEU A 80 -4.33 -5.10 -7.41
C LEU A 80 -5.22 -6.35 -7.32
N TYR A 81 -6.46 -6.23 -6.82
CA TYR A 81 -7.36 -7.38 -6.70
C TYR A 81 -7.75 -7.95 -8.06
N TYR A 82 -7.97 -7.08 -9.06
CA TYR A 82 -8.18 -7.52 -10.44
C TYR A 82 -6.97 -8.26 -11.02
N ALA A 83 -5.75 -7.78 -10.77
CA ALA A 83 -4.53 -8.47 -11.16
C ALA A 83 -4.35 -9.80 -10.41
N LEU A 84 -4.71 -9.87 -9.13
CA LEU A 84 -4.70 -11.11 -8.36
C LEU A 84 -5.77 -12.11 -8.82
N ASN A 85 -6.90 -11.65 -9.36
CA ASN A 85 -7.88 -12.52 -9.99
C ASN A 85 -7.30 -13.22 -11.24
N LYS A 86 -6.58 -12.47 -12.09
CA LYS A 86 -6.07 -12.99 -13.38
C LYS A 86 -4.69 -13.61 -13.33
N GLY A 87 -3.87 -13.22 -12.35
CA GLY A 87 -2.45 -13.54 -12.27
C GLY A 87 -2.08 -14.35 -11.03
N ARG A 88 -0.81 -14.77 -10.97
CA ARG A 88 -0.24 -15.44 -9.79
C ARG A 88 0.17 -14.39 -8.76
N ALA A 89 -0.17 -14.63 -7.49
CA ALA A 89 0.24 -13.74 -6.40
C ALA A 89 1.77 -13.61 -6.29
N SER A 90 2.51 -14.67 -6.64
CA SER A 90 3.97 -14.69 -6.68
C SER A 90 4.60 -13.72 -7.70
N ILE A 91 3.81 -13.16 -8.61
CA ILE A 91 4.25 -12.19 -9.63
C ILE A 91 3.67 -10.82 -9.30
N VAL A 92 2.34 -10.77 -9.13
CA VAL A 92 1.59 -9.53 -8.93
C VAL A 92 2.02 -8.81 -7.66
N VAL A 93 2.20 -9.52 -6.54
CA VAL A 93 2.53 -8.90 -5.25
C VAL A 93 3.96 -8.32 -5.26
N PRO A 94 5.01 -9.06 -5.67
CA PRO A 94 6.34 -8.49 -5.81
C PRO A 94 6.38 -7.29 -6.77
N LEU A 95 5.72 -7.38 -7.92
CA LEU A 95 5.69 -6.28 -8.88
C LEU A 95 5.03 -5.01 -8.31
N SER A 96 3.96 -5.18 -7.51
CA SER A 96 3.32 -4.05 -6.80
C SER A 96 4.22 -3.39 -5.75
N SER A 97 5.28 -4.08 -5.29
CA SER A 97 6.25 -3.57 -4.32
C SER A 97 7.26 -2.57 -4.91
N ILE A 98 7.11 -2.18 -6.19
CA ILE A 98 7.80 -1.03 -6.77
C ILE A 98 7.26 0.29 -6.21
N GLY A 99 6.02 0.31 -5.70
CA GLY A 99 5.37 1.50 -5.11
C GLY A 99 6.25 2.27 -4.11
N PRO A 100 6.82 1.61 -3.08
CA PRO A 100 7.77 2.24 -2.15
C PRO A 100 8.95 2.95 -2.82
N ALA A 101 9.53 2.40 -3.89
CA ALA A 101 10.61 3.06 -4.61
C ALA A 101 10.14 4.37 -5.26
N ILE A 102 8.93 4.38 -5.82
CA ILE A 102 8.31 5.60 -6.36
C ILE A 102 8.08 6.61 -5.22
N THR A 103 7.56 6.17 -4.08
CA THR A 103 7.37 7.02 -2.90
C THR A 103 8.69 7.64 -2.44
N THR A 104 9.78 6.86 -2.38
CA THR A 104 11.09 7.36 -2.01
C THR A 104 11.61 8.42 -2.98
N VAL A 105 11.48 8.21 -4.30
CA VAL A 105 11.87 9.22 -5.29
C VAL A 105 11.06 10.51 -5.10
N LEU A 106 9.75 10.39 -4.91
CA LEU A 106 8.90 11.55 -4.64
C LEU A 106 9.27 12.27 -3.33
N ALA A 107 9.66 11.52 -2.30
CA ALA A 107 10.08 12.10 -1.02
C ALA A 107 11.39 12.90 -1.15
N VAL A 108 12.36 12.38 -1.91
CA VAL A 108 13.60 13.12 -2.22
C VAL A 108 13.29 14.41 -3.00
N LEU A 109 12.44 14.31 -4.03
CA LEU A 109 12.15 15.44 -4.93
C LEU A 109 11.27 16.53 -4.31
N PHE A 110 10.24 16.14 -3.54
CA PHE A 110 9.21 17.05 -3.07
C PHE A 110 9.20 17.29 -1.55
N LEU A 111 9.74 16.35 -0.76
CA LEU A 111 9.81 16.47 0.71
C LEU A 111 11.22 16.86 1.20
N GLY A 112 12.22 16.88 0.31
CA GLY A 112 13.60 17.24 0.66
C GLY A 112 14.33 16.18 1.47
N GLU A 113 13.89 14.92 1.42
CA GLU A 113 14.56 13.82 2.11
C GLU A 113 15.93 13.53 1.47
N HIS A 114 16.95 13.33 2.30
CA HIS A 114 18.28 12.94 1.86
C HIS A 114 18.51 11.45 2.11
N LEU A 115 18.82 10.72 1.04
CA LEU A 115 19.17 9.30 1.12
C LEU A 115 20.67 9.14 1.30
N SER A 116 21.05 8.29 2.24
CA SER A 116 22.41 7.76 2.33
C SER A 116 22.71 6.83 1.14
N ILE A 117 23.99 6.71 0.80
CA ILE A 117 24.46 5.77 -0.24
C ILE A 117 23.97 4.34 0.05
N ASN A 118 23.96 3.93 1.32
CA ASN A 118 23.48 2.61 1.73
C ASN A 118 21.99 2.40 1.44
N GLN A 119 21.15 3.43 1.64
CA GLN A 119 19.73 3.37 1.31
C GLN A 119 19.52 3.27 -0.21
N ILE A 120 20.29 4.02 -1.01
CA ILE A 120 20.23 3.95 -2.47
C ILE A 120 20.59 2.54 -2.96
N ILE A 121 21.67 1.96 -2.45
CA ILE A 121 22.07 0.58 -2.78
C ILE A 121 20.95 -0.40 -2.41
N GLY A 122 20.36 -0.26 -1.21
CA GLY A 122 19.24 -1.09 -0.78
C GLY A 122 18.04 -1.01 -1.72
N ILE A 123 17.64 0.20 -2.14
CA ILE A 123 16.53 0.42 -3.07
C ILE A 123 16.82 -0.24 -4.42
N VAL A 124 18.03 -0.08 -4.96
CA VAL A 124 18.43 -0.71 -6.23
C VAL A 124 18.37 -2.23 -6.12
N LEU A 125 18.87 -2.80 -5.03
CA LEU A 125 18.81 -4.26 -4.79
C LEU A 125 17.37 -4.77 -4.70
N VAL A 126 16.47 -4.03 -4.03
CA VAL A 126 15.05 -4.39 -3.95
C VAL A 126 14.40 -4.36 -5.34
N ILE A 127 14.64 -3.30 -6.12
CA ILE A 127 14.09 -3.18 -7.49
C ILE A 127 14.59 -4.33 -8.38
N LEU A 128 15.90 -4.62 -8.35
CA LEU A 128 16.46 -5.72 -9.11
C LEU A 128 15.88 -7.07 -8.67
N GLY A 129 15.69 -7.29 -7.37
CA GLY A 129 15.04 -8.47 -6.84
C GLY A 129 13.61 -8.65 -7.35
N VAL A 130 12.82 -7.57 -7.35
CA VAL A 130 11.45 -7.58 -7.90
C VAL A 130 11.45 -7.89 -9.40
N ILE A 131 12.37 -7.30 -10.17
CA ILE A 131 12.50 -7.55 -11.61
C ILE A 131 12.87 -9.01 -11.86
N LEU A 132 13.84 -9.56 -11.12
CA LEU A 132 14.27 -10.96 -11.27
C LEU A 132 13.14 -11.96 -11.00
N ILE A 133 12.33 -11.72 -9.96
CA ILE A 133 11.14 -12.54 -9.68
C ILE A 133 10.14 -12.47 -10.85
N SER A 134 10.01 -11.28 -11.46
CA SER A 134 9.03 -11.03 -12.53
C SER A 134 9.44 -11.61 -13.89
N ILE A 135 10.74 -11.79 -14.18
CA ILE A 135 11.22 -12.26 -15.48
C ILE A 135 10.96 -13.76 -15.69
N ASN A 136 10.95 -14.58 -14.62
CA ASN A 136 10.87 -16.04 -14.74
C ASN A 136 9.43 -16.59 -14.55
N SER A 137 8.45 -15.81 -15.01
CA SER A 137 7.03 -15.92 -14.66
C SER A 137 6.14 -16.42 -15.78
#